data_AF-A0A2I0J5N9-F1
#
_entry.id   AF-A0A2I0J5N9-F1
#
_cell.length_a   1.000
_cell.length_b   1.000
_cell.length_c   1.000
_cell.angle_alpha   90.00
_cell.angle_beta   90.00
_cell.angle_gamma   90.00
#
_symmetry.space_group_name_H-M   'P 1'
#
loop_
_entity.id
_entity.type
_entity.pdbx_description
1 polymer ?
#
loop_
_entity_poly.entity_id
_entity_poly.type
_entity_poly.pdbx_seq_one_letter_code
_entity_poly.pdbx_strand_id
1 'polypeptide(L)'
;MIRRVIQAYQMLSKYSRSEIIEREYLDPFDEPECEALDLFVNELLCVGKGCPYSCVKAAPHAFTFASSTGTARATSQGKGEDYQVQAAVGQCPRSCIHYVTPSQRIILEELLDSIIDARFENNRYWKPKKQPKNSSNHVDWY
;
A
#
# COMPACT_ATOMS: atom_id res chain seq x y z
N MET A 1 23.43 43.64 3.35
CA MET A 1 22.97 42.23 3.34
C MET A 1 21.57 42.05 2.73
N ILE A 2 20.58 42.87 3.09
CA ILE A 2 19.20 42.82 2.52
C ILE A 2 19.11 42.88 0.98
N ARG A 3 19.96 43.68 0.31
CA ARG A 3 19.98 43.76 -1.17
C ARG A 3 20.25 42.41 -1.87
N ARG A 4 21.06 41.53 -1.26
CA ARG A 4 21.37 40.21 -1.84
C ARG A 4 20.19 39.25 -1.72
N VAL A 5 19.42 39.35 -0.64
CA VAL A 5 18.21 38.54 -0.41
C VAL A 5 17.10 38.91 -1.39
N ILE A 6 16.89 40.21 -1.64
CA ILE A 6 15.91 40.69 -2.63
C ILE A 6 16.30 40.22 -4.04
N GLN A 7 17.59 40.26 -4.37
CA GLN A 7 18.08 39.80 -5.68
C GLN A 7 17.92 38.29 -5.86
N ALA A 8 18.23 37.48 -4.83
CA ALA A 8 17.98 36.05 -4.84
C ALA A 8 16.48 35.72 -5.00
N TYR A 9 15.62 36.41 -4.23
CA TYR A 9 14.17 36.27 -4.36
C TYR A 9 13.67 36.63 -5.76
N GLN A 10 14.19 37.70 -6.38
CA GLN A 10 13.83 38.10 -7.74
C GLN A 10 14.34 37.15 -8.83
N MET A 11 15.48 36.48 -8.61
CA MET A 11 15.98 35.45 -9.53
C MET A 11 15.15 34.17 -9.42
N LEU A 12 14.80 33.76 -8.20
CA LEU A 12 13.96 32.58 -7.95
C LEU A 12 12.50 32.80 -8.35
N SER A 13 11.95 34.00 -8.18
CA SER A 13 10.57 34.30 -8.59
C SER A 13 10.42 34.41 -10.11
N LYS A 14 11.50 34.71 -10.83
CA LYS A 14 11.56 34.72 -12.30
C LYS A 14 11.65 33.34 -12.94
N TYR A 15 12.07 32.31 -12.21
CA TYR A 15 11.87 30.89 -12.59
C TYR A 15 10.40 30.45 -12.52
N SER A 16 9.52 31.43 -12.30
CA SER A 16 8.07 31.34 -12.29
C SER A 16 7.54 30.43 -11.18
N ARG A 17 6.79 31.07 -10.31
CA ARG A 17 5.75 30.41 -9.53
C ARG A 17 4.93 29.44 -10.40
N SER A 18 4.75 29.68 -11.70
CA SER A 18 4.00 28.80 -12.60
C SER A 18 4.67 27.44 -12.83
N GLU A 19 5.94 27.36 -13.23
CA GLU A 19 6.64 26.07 -13.43
C GLU A 19 6.92 25.32 -12.12
N ILE A 20 7.08 26.05 -11.01
CA ILE A 20 7.27 25.47 -9.67
C ILE A 20 5.93 24.98 -9.07
N ILE A 21 4.82 25.69 -9.31
CA ILE A 21 3.47 25.30 -8.84
C ILE A 21 2.86 24.22 -9.74
N GLU A 22 3.08 24.25 -11.06
CA GLU A 22 2.53 23.24 -11.98
C GLU A 22 3.15 21.86 -11.70
N ARG A 23 4.45 21.77 -11.39
CA ARG A 23 5.08 20.51 -10.96
C ARG A 23 4.61 19.99 -9.60
N GLU A 24 4.05 20.84 -8.74
CA GLU A 24 3.53 20.45 -7.42
C GLU A 24 2.06 19.98 -7.48
N TYR A 25 1.41 19.98 -8.65
CA TYR A 25 -0.02 19.67 -8.79
C TYR A 25 -0.36 18.75 -9.98
N LEU A 26 0.60 17.98 -10.48
CA LEU A 26 0.28 16.92 -11.43
C LEU A 26 -0.04 15.66 -10.64
N ASP A 27 -1.27 15.19 -10.78
CA ASP A 27 -1.69 13.92 -10.20
C ASP A 27 -0.86 12.80 -10.88
N PRO A 28 -0.04 12.04 -10.13
CA PRO A 28 0.80 11.00 -10.71
C PRO A 28 -0.01 9.86 -11.35
N PHE A 29 -1.33 9.77 -11.12
CA PHE A 29 -2.22 8.85 -11.82
C PHE A 29 -2.66 9.37 -13.20
N ASP A 30 -2.68 10.69 -13.40
CA ASP A 30 -3.01 11.31 -14.69
C ASP A 30 -1.75 11.56 -15.53
N GLU A 31 -0.70 12.10 -14.91
CA GLU A 31 0.58 12.41 -15.56
C GLU A 31 1.74 11.74 -14.77
N PRO A 32 2.08 10.48 -15.10
CA PRO A 32 3.10 9.73 -14.38
C PRO A 32 4.49 10.35 -14.55
N GLU A 33 5.25 10.40 -13.45
CA GLU A 33 6.56 11.03 -13.44
C GLU A 33 7.64 10.24 -14.21
N CYS A 34 7.41 8.94 -14.42
CA CYS A 34 8.31 8.04 -15.14
C CYS A 34 7.59 6.74 -15.58
N GLU A 35 8.35 5.80 -16.14
CA GLU A 35 7.85 4.47 -16.45
C GLU A 35 7.50 3.69 -15.17
N ALA A 36 6.39 2.94 -15.21
CA ALA A 36 5.92 2.12 -14.10
C ALA A 36 6.76 0.85 -13.93
N LEU A 37 7.93 0.98 -13.33
CA LEU A 37 8.83 -0.14 -13.04
C LEU A 37 8.76 -0.60 -11.58
N ASP A 38 8.20 0.22 -10.69
CA ASP A 38 8.02 -0.14 -9.30
C ASP A 38 6.83 -1.10 -9.12
N LEU A 39 6.72 -1.74 -7.96
CA LEU A 39 5.71 -2.77 -7.68
C LEU A 39 4.84 -2.38 -6.50
N PHE A 40 3.54 -2.53 -6.66
CA PHE A 40 2.56 -2.42 -5.59
C PHE A 40 1.77 -3.72 -5.46
N VAL A 41 1.56 -4.19 -4.23
CA VAL A 41 0.69 -5.34 -3.93
C VAL A 41 -0.53 -4.87 -3.15
N ASN A 42 -1.71 -5.05 -3.73
CA ASN A 42 -2.97 -4.79 -3.03
C ASN A 42 -3.27 -5.93 -2.05
N GLU A 43 -2.90 -5.72 -0.78
CA GLU A 43 -3.12 -6.69 0.28
C GLU A 43 -4.59 -7.06 0.50
N LEU A 44 -5.54 -6.17 0.16
CA LEU A 44 -6.97 -6.45 0.33
C LEU A 44 -7.48 -7.56 -0.60
N LEU A 45 -6.78 -7.80 -1.72
CA LEU A 45 -7.11 -8.84 -2.69
C LEU A 45 -6.16 -10.04 -2.61
N CYS A 46 -5.00 -9.86 -1.98
CA CYS A 46 -3.96 -10.87 -1.89
C CYS A 46 -4.44 -12.09 -1.07
N VAL A 47 -4.30 -13.29 -1.65
CA VAL A 47 -4.59 -14.56 -0.95
C VAL A 47 -3.55 -14.85 0.14
N GLY A 48 -2.35 -14.28 0.02
CA GLY A 48 -1.25 -14.50 0.96
C GLY A 48 -0.61 -15.90 0.83
N LYS A 49 -0.18 -16.46 1.96
CA LYS A 49 0.61 -17.72 2.02
C LYS A 49 -0.07 -18.93 1.35
N GLY A 50 -1.40 -18.90 1.25
CA GLY A 50 -2.20 -19.96 0.61
C GLY A 50 -2.32 -19.83 -0.93
N CYS A 51 -1.73 -18.82 -1.55
CA CYS A 51 -1.83 -18.64 -3.00
C CYS A 51 -1.14 -19.79 -3.75
N PRO A 52 -1.81 -20.45 -4.73
CA PRO A 52 -1.19 -21.51 -5.54
C PRO A 52 -0.05 -20.97 -6.43
N TYR A 53 -0.14 -19.70 -6.86
CA TYR A 53 0.89 -18.98 -7.61
C TYR A 53 1.51 -17.90 -6.71
N SER A 54 2.35 -18.35 -5.78
CA SER A 54 2.95 -17.45 -4.78
C SER A 54 4.05 -16.57 -5.38
N CYS A 55 3.79 -15.25 -5.43
CA CYS A 55 4.79 -14.27 -5.88
C CYS A 55 6.04 -14.25 -5.00
N VAL A 56 5.89 -14.42 -3.68
CA VAL A 56 7.02 -14.52 -2.72
C VAL A 56 7.91 -15.73 -3.00
N LYS A 57 7.34 -16.86 -3.44
CA LYS A 57 8.14 -18.02 -3.85
C LYS A 57 8.76 -17.86 -5.23
N ALA A 58 8.04 -17.22 -6.15
CA ALA A 58 8.49 -17.02 -7.53
C ALA A 58 9.63 -16.00 -7.63
N ALA A 59 9.57 -14.91 -6.86
CA ALA A 59 10.55 -13.83 -6.84
C ALA A 59 10.80 -13.34 -5.39
N PRO A 60 11.51 -14.13 -4.55
CA PRO A 60 11.71 -13.83 -3.12
C PRO A 60 12.56 -12.58 -2.86
N HIS A 61 13.30 -12.11 -3.86
CA HIS A 61 14.05 -10.85 -3.81
C HIS A 61 13.16 -9.62 -4.01
N ALA A 62 11.97 -9.79 -4.60
CA ALA A 62 11.04 -8.70 -4.89
C ALA A 62 9.81 -8.67 -3.98
N PHE A 63 9.43 -9.81 -3.40
CA PHE A 63 8.27 -9.91 -2.54
C PHE A 63 8.57 -10.61 -1.23
N THR A 64 7.90 -10.17 -0.17
CA THR A 64 7.93 -10.83 1.14
C THR A 64 6.51 -10.95 1.70
N PHE A 65 6.31 -11.80 2.71
CA PHE A 65 5.04 -11.84 3.42
C PHE A 65 5.01 -10.82 4.55
N ALA A 66 3.96 -10.01 4.62
CA ALA A 66 3.68 -9.16 5.75
C ALA A 66 3.36 -10.02 6.98
N SER A 67 4.02 -9.73 8.11
CA SER A 67 3.87 -10.50 9.35
C SER A 67 2.48 -10.33 9.99
N SER A 68 1.84 -9.17 9.81
CA SER A 68 0.54 -8.81 10.41
C SER A 68 -0.65 -9.45 9.68
N THR A 69 -0.63 -9.42 8.36
CA THR A 69 -1.77 -9.82 7.50
C THR A 69 -1.54 -11.17 6.81
N GLY A 70 -0.29 -11.63 6.71
CA GLY A 70 0.07 -12.88 6.00
C GLY A 70 -0.05 -12.78 4.47
N THR A 71 -0.31 -11.59 3.95
CA THR A 71 -0.37 -11.23 2.52
C THR A 71 1.03 -10.93 2.00
N ALA A 72 1.18 -10.82 0.68
CA ALA A 72 2.46 -10.41 0.09
C ALA A 72 2.58 -8.87 0.09
N ARG A 73 3.81 -8.36 0.27
CA ARG A 73 4.24 -6.99 0.00
C ARG A 73 5.41 -7.00 -0.99
N ALA A 74 5.50 -5.95 -1.81
CA ALA A 74 6.69 -5.69 -2.60
C ALA A 74 7.80 -5.10 -1.70
N THR A 75 9.05 -5.49 -1.92
CA THR A 75 10.21 -5.02 -1.15
C THR A 75 11.32 -4.43 -2.01
N SER A 76 11.30 -4.68 -3.32
CA SER A 76 12.24 -4.08 -4.25
C SER A 76 11.49 -3.29 -5.31
N GLN A 77 12.13 -2.20 -5.74
CA GLN A 77 11.75 -1.55 -7.00
C GLN A 77 11.93 -2.58 -8.10
N GLY A 78 10.85 -2.95 -8.77
CA GLY A 78 10.89 -3.90 -9.87
C GLY A 78 11.94 -3.45 -10.86
N LYS A 79 12.97 -4.28 -11.07
CA LYS A 79 13.81 -4.08 -12.24
C LYS A 79 12.98 -4.59 -13.41
N GLY A 80 12.57 -3.70 -14.31
CA GLY A 80 11.63 -4.00 -15.40
C GLY A 80 11.99 -5.22 -16.26
N GLU A 81 13.24 -5.63 -16.27
CA GLU A 81 13.77 -6.78 -17.02
C GLU A 81 13.74 -8.11 -16.23
N ASP A 82 13.24 -8.11 -14.99
CA ASP A 82 13.21 -9.29 -14.15
C ASP A 82 12.07 -10.24 -14.53
N TYR A 83 12.41 -11.29 -15.28
CA TYR A 83 11.45 -12.31 -15.72
C TYR A 83 10.70 -12.97 -14.55
N GLN A 84 11.34 -13.18 -13.40
CA GLN A 84 10.66 -13.82 -12.26
C GLN A 84 9.58 -12.91 -11.69
N VAL A 85 9.85 -11.61 -11.63
CA VAL A 85 8.85 -10.60 -11.24
C VAL A 85 7.72 -10.55 -12.28
N GLN A 86 8.04 -10.43 -13.56
CA GLN A 86 7.04 -10.38 -14.63
C GLN A 86 6.12 -11.61 -14.61
N ALA A 87 6.70 -12.80 -14.45
CA ALA A 87 5.93 -14.03 -14.32
C ALA A 87 5.05 -14.02 -13.07
N ALA A 88 5.57 -13.58 -11.92
CA ALA A 88 4.80 -13.48 -10.67
C ALA A 88 3.62 -12.51 -10.79
N VAL A 89 3.81 -11.37 -11.46
CA VAL A 89 2.75 -10.38 -11.72
C VAL A 89 1.69 -10.99 -12.64
N GLY A 90 2.10 -11.57 -13.78
CA GLY A 90 1.19 -12.14 -14.77
C GLY A 90 0.42 -13.38 -14.31
N GLN A 91 0.97 -14.16 -13.37
CA GLN A 91 0.35 -15.39 -12.85
C GLN A 91 -0.54 -15.15 -11.62
N CYS A 92 -0.59 -13.92 -11.08
CA CYS A 92 -1.37 -13.65 -9.89
C CYS A 92 -2.88 -13.90 -10.14
N PRO A 93 -3.52 -14.88 -9.46
CA PRO A 93 -4.90 -15.28 -9.77
C PRO A 93 -5.95 -14.24 -9.34
N ARG A 94 -5.54 -13.27 -8.52
CA ARG A 94 -6.40 -12.17 -8.04
C ARG A 94 -6.03 -10.83 -8.67
N SER A 95 -5.04 -10.82 -9.57
CA SER A 95 -4.48 -9.59 -10.16
C SER A 95 -4.17 -8.54 -9.10
N CYS A 96 -3.59 -8.96 -7.97
CA CYS A 96 -3.32 -8.08 -6.83
C CYS A 96 -1.94 -7.43 -6.87
N ILE A 97 -1.17 -7.61 -7.95
CA ILE A 97 0.18 -7.05 -8.10
C ILE A 97 0.15 -6.13 -9.32
N HIS A 98 0.66 -4.91 -9.14
CA HIS A 98 0.60 -3.86 -10.16
C HIS A 98 1.99 -3.24 -10.34
N TYR A 99 2.34 -2.99 -11.60
CA TYR A 99 3.41 -2.09 -11.94
C TYR A 99 2.94 -0.65 -11.74
N VAL A 100 3.72 0.15 -11.05
CA VAL A 100 3.40 1.52 -10.68
C VAL A 100 4.65 2.39 -10.75
N THR A 101 4.47 3.70 -10.85
CA THR A 101 5.58 4.64 -10.65
C THR A 101 5.90 4.76 -9.15
N PRO A 102 7.10 5.24 -8.77
CA PRO A 102 7.45 5.49 -7.38
C PRO A 102 6.44 6.38 -6.62
N SER A 103 5.93 7.44 -7.25
CA SER A 103 4.97 8.37 -6.65
C SER A 103 3.60 7.72 -6.46
N GLN A 104 3.14 6.97 -7.46
CA GLN A 104 1.91 6.17 -7.35
C GLN A 104 2.03 5.13 -6.24
N ARG A 105 3.18 4.45 -6.11
CA ARG A 105 3.42 3.45 -5.07
C ARG A 105 3.26 4.04 -3.68
N ILE A 106 3.87 5.20 -3.41
CA ILE A 106 3.78 5.87 -2.11
C ILE A 106 2.32 6.14 -1.74
N ILE A 107 1.55 6.74 -2.66
CA ILE A 107 0.13 7.09 -2.40
C ILE A 107 -0.70 5.82 -2.16
N LEU A 108 -0.49 4.77 -2.97
CA LEU A 108 -1.22 3.51 -2.84
C LEU A 108 -0.88 2.76 -1.55
N GLU A 109 0.39 2.75 -1.13
CA GLU A 109 0.83 2.13 0.13
C GLU A 109 0.25 2.88 1.34
N GLU A 110 0.31 4.21 1.36
CA GLU A 110 -0.28 5.02 2.44
C GLU A 110 -1.80 4.81 2.55
N LEU A 111 -2.50 4.80 1.41
CA LEU A 111 -3.93 4.54 1.38
C LEU A 111 -4.23 3.13 1.88
N LEU A 112 -3.48 2.13 1.42
CA LEU A 112 -3.66 0.74 1.84
C LEU A 112 -3.45 0.56 3.35
N ASP A 113 -2.36 1.10 3.90
CA ASP A 113 -2.06 1.03 5.33
C ASP A 113 -3.18 1.71 6.14
N SER A 114 -3.69 2.88 5.71
CA SER A 114 -4.81 3.56 6.40
C SER A 114 -6.09 2.72 6.44
N ILE A 115 -6.41 2.01 5.35
CA ILE A 115 -7.59 1.15 5.26
C ILE A 115 -7.41 -0.09 6.15
N ILE A 116 -6.22 -0.68 6.12
CA ILE A 116 -5.89 -1.85 6.94
C ILE A 116 -5.98 -1.49 8.43
N ASP A 117 -5.40 -0.36 8.84
CA ASP A 117 -5.45 0.12 10.21
C ASP A 117 -6.90 0.38 10.66
N ALA A 118 -7.70 1.07 9.85
CA ALA A 118 -9.11 1.30 10.15
C ALA A 118 -9.90 -0.01 10.34
N ARG A 119 -9.62 -1.05 9.55
CA ARG A 119 -10.24 -2.38 9.70
C ARG A 119 -9.81 -3.05 11.01
N PHE A 120 -8.53 -2.94 11.38
CA PHE A 120 -8.06 -3.48 12.64
C PHE A 120 -8.71 -2.79 13.83
N GLU A 121 -8.85 -1.47 13.82
CA GLU A 121 -9.55 -0.73 14.88
C GLU A 121 -11.03 -1.14 14.97
N ASN A 122 -11.74 -1.18 13.85
CA ASN A 122 -13.16 -1.59 13.83
C ASN A 122 -13.36 -3.02 14.37
N ASN A 123 -12.44 -3.94 14.08
CA ASN A 123 -12.47 -5.31 14.59
C ASN A 123 -12.17 -5.40 16.10
N ARG A 124 -11.49 -4.42 16.72
CA ARG A 124 -11.25 -4.41 18.18
C ARG A 124 -12.50 -4.02 18.98
N TYR A 125 -13.33 -3.14 18.44
CA TYR A 125 -14.57 -2.70 19.11
C TYR A 125 -15.69 -3.76 19.05
N TRP A 126 -15.61 -4.71 18.11
CA TRP A 126 -16.56 -5.83 18.02
C TRP A 126 -16.10 -7.07 18.82
N LYS A 127 -15.77 -6.91 20.10
CA LYS A 127 -15.72 -8.06 21.01
C LYS A 127 -17.17 -8.42 21.42
N PRO A 128 -17.71 -9.59 21.07
CA PRO A 128 -19.05 -9.98 21.52
C PRO A 128 -19.05 -10.10 23.06
N LYS A 129 -19.99 -9.40 23.72
CA LYS A 129 -20.24 -9.58 25.15
C LYS A 129 -20.60 -11.05 25.38
N LYS A 130 -19.78 -11.80 26.12
CA LYS A 130 -20.14 -13.15 26.60
C LYS A 130 -21.47 -13.05 27.34
N GLN A 131 -22.51 -13.71 26.84
CA GLN A 131 -23.75 -13.85 27.59
C GLN A 131 -23.48 -14.75 28.82
N PRO A 132 -23.93 -14.38 30.02
CA PRO A 132 -23.82 -15.26 31.19
C PRO A 132 -24.66 -16.50 30.94
N LYS A 133 -24.08 -17.68 31.20
CA LYS A 133 -24.81 -18.96 31.16
C LYS A 133 -25.78 -18.97 32.34
N ASN A 134 -27.09 -18.91 32.11
CA ASN A 134 -28.07 -19.26 33.13
C ASN A 134 -28.01 -20.78 33.34
N SER A 135 -27.54 -21.21 34.50
CA SER A 135 -27.74 -22.58 34.99
C SER A 135 -29.22 -22.75 35.35
N SER A 136 -29.95 -23.55 34.58
CA SER A 136 -31.27 -24.01 35.00
C SER A 136 -31.07 -25.13 36.03
N ASN A 137 -31.00 -24.76 37.31
CA ASN A 137 -31.25 -25.73 38.39
C ASN A 137 -32.71 -25.55 38.80
N HIS A 138 -33.50 -26.58 38.49
CA HIS A 138 -34.85 -26.77 39.00
C HIS A 138 -34.75 -27.10 40.50
N VAL A 139 -35.41 -26.33 41.36
CA VAL A 139 -35.46 -26.58 42.81
C VAL A 139 -36.90 -27.00 43.13
N ASP A 140 -37.08 -28.29 43.41
CA ASP A 140 -38.35 -28.83 43.91
C ASP A 140 -38.46 -28.57 45.42
N TRP A 141 -39.60 -28.02 45.85
CA TRP A 141 -39.94 -27.72 47.24
C TRP A 141 -40.99 -28.73 47.79
N TYR A 142 -40.53 -29.83 48.39
CA TYR A 142 -41.36 -30.71 49.23
C TYR A 142 -40.98 -30.57 50.71
#